data_AF-A0A0K8SAR2-F1
#
_entry.id   AF-A0A0K8SAR2-F1
#
_cell.length_a   1.000
_cell.length_b   1.000
_cell.length_c   1.000
_cell.angle_alpha   90.00
_cell.angle_beta   90.00
_cell.angle_gamma   90.00
#
_symmetry.space_group_name_H-M   'P 1'
#
loop_
_entity.id
_entity.type
_entity.pdbx_description
1 polymer ?
#
loop_
_entity_poly.entity_id
_entity_poly.type
_entity_poly.pdbx_seq_one_letter_code
_entity_poly.pdbx_strand_id
1 'polypeptide(L)'
;MASAVGKIPALVSTAITLARPKFNIFMKYARVELAPPKLSEIPQIKAGIGKLLTSAKTGAWKNQTVKQATLNALVGAEVIFWFYIGECIGKRHIVGYDV
;
A
#
# COMPACT_ATOMS: atom_id res chain seq x y z
N MET A 1 -29.84 18.01 -23.86
CA MET A 1 -29.55 16.78 -23.09
C MET A 1 -29.07 15.62 -23.97
N ALA A 2 -29.66 15.35 -25.16
CA ALA A 2 -29.21 14.27 -26.06
C ALA A 2 -27.76 14.41 -26.59
N SER A 3 -27.30 15.63 -26.84
CA SER A 3 -25.93 15.91 -27.33
C SER A 3 -24.84 15.71 -26.28
N ALA A 4 -25.17 15.74 -24.98
CA ALA A 4 -24.23 15.46 -23.90
C ALA A 4 -24.05 13.95 -23.72
N VAL A 5 -25.14 13.18 -23.80
CA VAL A 5 -25.12 11.71 -23.73
C VAL A 5 -24.34 11.09 -24.89
N GLY A 6 -24.48 11.63 -26.12
CA GLY A 6 -23.72 11.18 -27.29
C GLY A 6 -22.20 11.41 -27.20
N LYS A 7 -21.74 12.31 -26.32
CA LYS A 7 -20.29 12.60 -26.10
C LYS A 7 -19.67 11.76 -24.98
N ILE A 8 -20.47 11.05 -24.19
CA ILE A 8 -19.99 10.17 -23.10
C ILE A 8 -19.05 9.08 -23.63
N PRO A 9 -19.36 8.36 -24.74
CA PRO A 9 -18.46 7.33 -25.25
C PRO A 9 -17.11 7.91 -25.70
N ALA A 10 -17.11 9.10 -26.30
CA ALA A 10 -15.89 9.80 -26.70
C ALA A 10 -15.05 10.18 -25.47
N LEU A 11 -15.67 10.75 -24.43
CA LEU A 11 -14.98 11.10 -23.18
C LEU A 11 -14.41 9.87 -22.46
N VAL A 12 -15.16 8.76 -22.42
CA VAL A 12 -14.68 7.49 -21.86
C VAL A 12 -13.49 6.95 -22.65
N SER A 13 -13.54 7.01 -23.99
CA SER A 13 -12.43 6.57 -24.84
C SER A 13 -11.17 7.40 -24.59
N THR A 14 -11.31 8.72 -24.42
CA THR A 14 -10.20 9.62 -24.05
C THR A 14 -9.68 9.34 -22.64
N ALA A 15 -10.57 9.08 -21.68
CA ALA A 15 -10.16 8.72 -20.33
C ALA A 15 -9.37 7.41 -20.32
N ILE A 16 -9.78 6.41 -21.10
CA ILE A 16 -9.08 5.12 -21.22
C ILE A 16 -7.71 5.30 -21.87
N THR A 17 -7.60 6.10 -22.95
CA THR A 17 -6.30 6.34 -23.60
C THR A 17 -5.32 7.05 -22.69
N LEU A 18 -5.79 7.95 -21.82
CA LEU A 18 -4.97 8.61 -20.80
C LEU A 18 -4.64 7.72 -19.59
N ALA A 19 -5.57 6.85 -19.18
CA ALA A 19 -5.41 5.98 -18.02
C ALA A 19 -4.50 4.78 -18.30
N ARG A 20 -4.56 4.20 -19.50
CA ARG A 20 -3.76 3.02 -19.90
C ARG A 20 -2.26 3.15 -19.62
N PRO A 21 -1.55 4.21 -20.07
CA PRO A 21 -0.10 4.31 -19.80
C PRO A 21 0.21 4.44 -18.31
N LYS A 22 -0.61 5.19 -17.56
CA LYS A 22 -0.45 5.34 -16.10
C LYS A 22 -0.68 4.02 -15.37
N PHE A 23 -1.70 3.28 -15.77
CA PHE A 23 -2.00 1.97 -15.22
C PHE A 23 -0.90 0.95 -15.52
N ASN A 24 -0.30 0.98 -16.72
CA ASN A 24 0.83 0.11 -17.05
C ASN A 24 2.04 0.37 -16.15
N ILE A 25 2.34 1.64 -15.87
CA ILE A 25 3.41 2.02 -14.94
C ILE A 25 3.08 1.53 -13.53
N PHE A 26 1.85 1.77 -13.06
CA PHE A 26 1.38 1.25 -11.76
C PHE A 26 1.55 -0.26 -11.68
N MET A 27 1.11 -1.00 -12.69
CA MET A 27 1.17 -2.46 -12.71
C MET A 27 2.62 -2.98 -12.74
N LYS A 28 3.53 -2.25 -13.40
CA LYS A 28 4.96 -2.60 -13.40
C LYS A 28 5.54 -2.61 -11.98
N TYR A 29 5.28 -1.56 -11.19
CA TYR A 29 5.79 -1.47 -9.81
C TYR A 29 5.02 -2.36 -8.84
N ALA A 30 3.70 -2.42 -8.97
CA ALA A 30 2.86 -3.26 -8.12
C ALA A 30 3.25 -4.75 -8.19
N ARG A 31 3.72 -5.25 -9.35
CA ARG A 31 4.21 -6.63 -9.48
C ARG A 31 5.48 -6.94 -8.70
N VAL A 32 6.28 -5.94 -8.37
CA VAL A 32 7.54 -6.11 -7.65
C VAL A 32 7.37 -5.78 -6.18
N GLU A 33 6.71 -4.67 -5.87
CA GLU A 33 6.62 -4.13 -4.51
C GLU A 33 5.43 -4.67 -3.72
N LEU A 34 4.32 -5.01 -4.38
CA LEU A 34 3.09 -5.50 -3.72
C LEU A 34 2.91 -7.02 -3.88
N ALA A 35 3.90 -7.71 -4.44
CA ALA A 35 3.86 -9.15 -4.54
C ALA A 35 4.04 -9.79 -3.15
N PRO A 36 3.32 -10.90 -2.85
CA PRO A 36 3.61 -11.69 -1.67
C PRO A 36 5.09 -12.11 -1.64
N PRO A 37 5.75 -12.04 -0.47
CA PRO A 37 7.16 -12.38 -0.35
C PRO A 37 7.40 -13.84 -0.70
N LYS A 38 8.60 -14.15 -1.21
CA LYS A 38 8.98 -15.54 -1.50
C LYS A 38 9.30 -16.28 -0.22
N LEU A 39 9.05 -17.59 -0.18
CA LEU A 39 9.36 -18.42 0.99
C LEU A 39 10.86 -18.36 1.39
N SER A 40 11.74 -18.15 0.42
CA SER A 40 13.18 -17.97 0.63
C SER A 40 13.54 -16.70 1.43
N GLU A 41 12.66 -15.70 1.48
CA GLU A 41 12.90 -14.40 2.14
C GLU A 41 12.44 -14.42 3.60
N ILE A 42 11.66 -15.43 4.02
CA ILE A 42 11.15 -15.57 5.40
C ILE A 42 12.27 -15.57 6.46
N PRO A 43 13.41 -16.29 6.29
CA PRO A 43 14.49 -16.25 7.26
C PRO A 43 15.08 -14.85 7.45
N GLN A 44 15.18 -14.07 6.38
CA GLN A 44 15.67 -12.70 6.42
C GLN A 44 14.70 -11.78 7.16
N ILE A 45 13.40 -11.94 6.95
CA ILE A 45 12.35 -11.21 7.68
C ILE A 45 12.45 -11.50 9.19
N LYS A 46 12.56 -12.77 9.58
CA LYS A 46 12.74 -13.16 10.98
C LYS A 46 13.98 -12.54 11.61
N ALA A 47 15.11 -12.55 10.89
CA ALA A 47 16.33 -11.90 11.34
C ALA A 47 16.17 -10.38 11.50
N GLY A 48 15.44 -9.73 10.58
CA GLY A 48 15.11 -8.30 10.65
C GLY A 48 14.29 -7.96 11.90
N ILE A 49 13.24 -8.72 12.18
CA ILE A 49 12.42 -8.57 13.40
C ILE A 49 13.28 -8.76 14.66
N GLY A 50 14.16 -9.77 14.67
CA GLY A 50 15.10 -9.99 15.77
C GLY A 50 16.00 -8.77 16.04
N LYS A 51 16.54 -8.14 14.99
CA LYS A 51 17.34 -6.90 15.13
C LYS A 51 16.52 -5.73 15.67
N LEU A 52 15.27 -5.57 15.25
CA LEU A 52 14.38 -4.53 15.77
C LEU A 52 14.13 -4.72 17.28
N LEU A 53 13.86 -5.95 17.71
CA LEU A 53 13.67 -6.28 19.12
C LEU A 53 14.93 -6.01 19.95
N THR A 54 16.09 -6.40 19.45
CA THR A 54 17.36 -6.10 20.12
C THR A 54 17.60 -4.59 20.20
N SER A 55 17.35 -3.84 19.12
CA SER A 55 17.50 -2.38 19.07
C SER A 55 16.55 -1.65 20.04
N ALA A 56 15.35 -2.19 20.23
CA ALA A 56 14.41 -1.70 21.23
C ALA A 56 14.92 -1.95 22.66
N LYS A 57 15.42 -3.17 22.94
CA LYS A 57 15.97 -3.55 24.26
C LYS A 57 17.23 -2.77 24.62
N THR A 58 18.12 -2.52 23.67
CA THR A 58 19.38 -1.80 23.91
C THR A 58 19.21 -0.28 23.97
N GLY A 59 18.02 0.25 23.67
CA GLY A 59 17.76 1.69 23.66
C GLY A 59 18.32 2.42 22.43
N ALA A 60 18.76 1.69 21.39
CA ALA A 60 19.35 2.27 20.18
C ALA A 60 18.38 3.19 19.40
N TRP A 61 17.07 3.04 19.62
CA TRP A 61 16.04 3.91 19.07
C TRP A 61 16.18 5.39 19.50
N LYS A 62 16.83 5.65 20.66
CA LYS A 62 17.07 7.01 21.15
C LYS A 62 18.14 7.77 20.34
N ASN A 63 18.99 7.04 19.62
CA ASN A 63 20.05 7.61 18.79
C ASN A 63 19.58 7.93 17.35
N GLN A 64 18.29 7.75 17.06
CA GLN A 64 17.73 8.00 15.73
C GLN A 64 17.45 9.50 15.55
N THR A 65 17.75 10.02 14.35
CA THR A 65 17.36 11.39 13.98
C THR A 65 15.84 11.49 13.82
N VAL A 66 15.28 12.68 14.03
CA VAL A 66 13.83 12.94 13.88
C VAL A 66 13.33 12.55 12.48
N LYS A 67 14.13 12.82 11.44
CA LYS A 67 13.82 12.41 10.07
C LYS A 67 13.65 10.90 9.96
N GLN A 68 14.57 10.13 10.53
CA GLN A 68 14.53 8.67 10.44
C GLN A 68 13.38 8.09 11.27
N ALA A 69 13.14 8.62 12.47
CA ALA A 69 12.00 8.24 13.29
C ALA A 69 10.67 8.49 12.57
N THR A 70 10.54 9.65 11.91
CA THR A 70 9.33 10.02 11.15
C THR A 70 9.11 9.08 9.96
N LEU A 71 10.15 8.76 9.19
CA LEU A 71 10.05 7.80 8.08
C LEU A 71 9.60 6.42 8.56
N ASN A 72 10.21 5.92 9.64
CA ASN A 72 9.84 4.63 10.22
C ASN A 72 8.40 4.62 10.74
N ALA A 73 7.94 5.74 11.32
CA ALA A 73 6.56 5.89 11.77
C ALA A 73 5.56 5.88 10.60
N LEU A 74 5.87 6.54 9.49
CA LEU A 74 5.03 6.53 8.28
C LEU A 74 4.91 5.12 7.68
N VAL A 75 6.02 4.39 7.58
CA VAL A 75 6.00 2.98 7.14
C VAL A 75 5.20 2.11 8.12
N GLY A 76 5.34 2.33 9.42
CA GLY A 76 4.54 1.64 10.44
C GLY A 76 3.04 1.91 10.28
N ALA A 77 2.66 3.16 10.03
CA ALA A 77 1.28 3.54 9.77
C ALA A 77 0.74 2.90 8.48
N GLU A 78 1.54 2.84 7.41
CA GLU A 78 1.17 2.18 6.16
C GLU A 78 0.82 0.70 6.37
N VAL A 79 1.63 -0.04 7.15
CA VAL A 79 1.36 -1.44 7.48
C VAL A 79 0.04 -1.60 8.24
N ILE A 80 -0.29 -0.67 9.14
CA ILE A 80 -1.56 -0.66 9.87
C ILE A 80 -2.74 -0.38 8.92
N PHE A 81 -2.58 0.53 7.96
CA PHE A 81 -3.63 0.77 6.97
C PHE A 81 -3.90 -0.45 6.09
N TRP A 82 -2.89 -1.26 5.76
CA TRP A 82 -3.11 -2.54 5.09
C TRP A 82 -3.97 -3.51 5.87
N PHE A 83 -3.87 -3.53 7.20
CA PHE A 83 -4.76 -4.32 8.06
C PHE A 83 -6.22 -3.85 7.90
N TYR A 84 -6.49 -2.54 7.94
CA TYR A 84 -7.83 -2.00 7.76
C TYR A 84 -8.39 -2.21 6.34
N ILE A 85 -7.56 -2.19 5.30
CA ILE A 85 -7.97 -2.58 3.95
C ILE A 85 -8.44 -4.03 3.95
N GLY A 86 -7.71 -4.92 4.63
CA GLY A 86 -8.13 -6.31 4.85
C GLY A 86 -9.46 -6.43 5.58
N GLU A 87 -9.69 -5.60 6.60
CA GLU A 87 -10.98 -5.53 7.31
C GLU A 87 -12.11 -5.10 6.36
N CYS A 88 -11.92 -4.06 5.54
CA CYS A 88 -12.91 -3.64 4.54
C CYS A 88 -13.24 -4.75 3.54
N ILE A 89 -12.26 -5.53 3.10
CA ILE A 89 -12.48 -6.71 2.25
C ILE A 89 -13.26 -7.79 3.01
N GLY A 90 -12.92 -8.06 4.27
CA GLY A 90 -13.59 -9.03 5.13
C GLY A 90 -15.06 -8.69 5.41
N LYS A 91 -15.35 -7.41 5.65
CA LYS A 91 -16.70 -6.87 5.84
C LYS A 91 -17.51 -6.77 4.55
N ARG A 92 -16.82 -6.74 3.40
CA ARG A 92 -17.39 -6.47 2.07
C ARG A 92 -18.08 -5.10 1.95
N HIS A 93 -17.77 -4.19 2.86
CA HIS A 93 -18.36 -2.86 2.90
C HIS A 93 -17.30 -1.82 3.27
N ILE A 94 -17.38 -0.66 2.63
CA ILE A 94 -16.40 0.43 2.81
C ILE A 94 -16.71 1.22 4.08
N VAL A 95 -17.98 1.29 4.51
CA VAL A 95 -18.44 2.13 5.61
C VAL A 95 -19.16 1.30 6.68
N GLY A 96 -18.47 0.96 7.76
CA GLY A 96 -19.07 0.17 8.84
C GLY A 96 -19.45 -1.26 8.43
N TYR A 97 -20.06 -1.98 9.37
CA TYR A 97 -20.68 -3.29 9.11
C TYR A 97 -22.12 -3.07 8.66
N ASP A 98 -22.55 -3.86 7.66
CA ASP A 98 -23.96 -3.98 7.31
C ASP A 98 -24.64 -4.84 8.38
N VAL A 99 -25.40 -4.19 9.27
CA VAL A 99 -26.08 -4.80 10.43
C VAL A 99 -27.59 -4.80 10.25
#